data_AF-A0A7C5T675-F1
#
_entry.id   AF-A0A7C5T675-F1
#
_cell.length_a   1.000
_cell.length_b   1.000
_cell.length_c   1.000
_cell.angle_alpha   90.00
_cell.angle_beta   90.00
_cell.angle_gamma   90.00
#
_symmetry.space_group_name_H-M   'P 1'
#
loop_
_entity.id
_entity.type
_entity.pdbx_description
1 polymer ?
#
loop_
_entity_poly.entity_id
_entity_poly.type
_entity_poly.pdbx_seq_one_letter_code
_entity_poly.pdbx_strand_id
1 'polypeptide(L)'
;MPNVYQGEDSCWARHERVHVPGSGVDARAARGILRLIEAELRRGWTYDRQCRRIRMTPTLAKKRAVYLIALAKKHRGAAEAERVAELVYGWLERHRMLSNAVRRKIALAAR
;
A
#
# COMPACT_ATOMS: atom_id res chain seq x y z
N MET A 1 -5.25 -14.89 -10.53
CA MET A 1 -4.40 -14.69 -9.33
C MET A 1 -5.11 -13.73 -8.39
N PRO A 2 -5.32 -14.11 -7.12
CA PRO A 2 -6.06 -13.29 -6.16
C PRO A 2 -5.30 -12.00 -5.78
N ASN A 3 -6.07 -10.95 -5.51
CA ASN A 3 -5.57 -9.73 -4.88
C ASN A 3 -5.25 -10.02 -3.40
N VAL A 4 -4.24 -9.36 -2.82
CA VAL A 4 -3.96 -9.56 -1.39
C VAL A 4 -4.97 -8.82 -0.50
N TYR A 5 -5.40 -7.61 -0.90
CA TYR A 5 -6.10 -6.65 -0.02
C TYR A 5 -7.51 -6.24 -0.47
N GLN A 6 -7.75 -6.18 -1.79
CA GLN A 6 -8.95 -5.55 -2.35
C GLN A 6 -9.90 -6.57 -2.97
N GLY A 7 -11.19 -6.42 -2.66
CA GLY A 7 -12.27 -7.29 -3.14
C GLY A 7 -12.55 -8.50 -2.25
N GLU A 8 -13.74 -9.09 -2.42
CA GLU A 8 -14.27 -10.21 -1.63
C GLU A 8 -13.49 -11.52 -1.83
N ASP A 9 -12.79 -11.66 -2.95
CA ASP A 9 -11.93 -12.82 -3.24
C ASP A 9 -10.46 -12.60 -2.84
N SER A 10 -10.15 -11.48 -2.18
CA SER A 10 -8.79 -11.19 -1.75
C SER A 10 -8.31 -12.16 -0.67
N CYS A 11 -7.00 -12.33 -0.52
CA CYS A 11 -6.46 -13.18 0.54
C CYS A 11 -6.91 -12.71 1.94
N TRP A 12 -6.96 -11.40 2.16
CA TRP A 12 -7.52 -10.81 3.38
C TRP A 12 -9.01 -11.11 3.55
N ALA A 13 -9.83 -10.99 2.51
CA ALA A 13 -11.26 -11.33 2.60
C ALA A 13 -11.45 -12.80 2.99
N ARG A 14 -10.73 -13.71 2.32
CA ARG A 14 -10.88 -15.15 2.49
C ARG A 14 -10.43 -15.65 3.87
N HIS A 15 -9.36 -15.08 4.42
CA HIS A 15 -8.78 -15.57 5.67
C HIS A 15 -9.11 -14.72 6.89
N GLU A 16 -9.29 -13.41 6.72
CA GLU A 16 -9.49 -12.45 7.81
C GLU A 16 -10.91 -11.86 7.82
N ARG A 17 -11.75 -12.18 6.82
CA ARG A 17 -13.11 -11.64 6.63
C ARG A 17 -13.15 -10.11 6.54
N VAL A 18 -12.03 -9.49 6.17
CA VAL A 18 -11.87 -8.04 5.99
C VAL A 18 -11.25 -7.79 4.63
N HIS A 19 -11.71 -6.78 3.91
CA HIS A 19 -11.09 -6.37 2.66
C HIS A 19 -11.31 -4.89 2.38
N VAL A 20 -10.51 -4.35 1.47
CA VAL A 20 -10.74 -3.02 0.92
C VAL A 20 -11.77 -3.14 -0.22
N PRO A 21 -12.90 -2.41 -0.19
CA PRO A 21 -13.90 -2.50 -1.25
C PRO A 21 -13.44 -1.82 -2.54
N GLY A 22 -14.17 -2.08 -3.63
CA GLY A 22 -14.00 -1.44 -4.93
C GLY A 22 -12.99 -2.13 -5.85
N SER A 23 -12.73 -1.49 -6.99
CA SER A 23 -11.78 -1.97 -8.01
C SER A 23 -10.76 -0.90 -8.34
N GLY A 24 -9.49 -1.29 -8.39
CA GLY A 24 -8.38 -0.37 -8.62
C GLY A 24 -8.02 0.48 -7.41
N VAL A 25 -6.89 1.17 -7.49
CA VAL A 25 -6.33 1.92 -6.36
C VAL A 25 -6.61 3.40 -6.57
N ASP A 26 -7.50 3.95 -5.75
CA ASP A 26 -7.65 5.40 -5.52
C ASP A 26 -7.17 5.75 -4.11
N ALA A 27 -7.28 7.02 -3.69
CA ALA A 27 -6.88 7.51 -2.38
C ALA A 27 -7.64 6.83 -1.24
N ARG A 28 -8.91 6.48 -1.42
CA ARG A 28 -9.70 5.77 -0.40
C ARG A 28 -9.21 4.34 -0.24
N ALA A 29 -9.02 3.62 -1.35
CA ALA A 29 -8.48 2.27 -1.37
C ALA A 29 -7.05 2.25 -0.81
N ALA A 30 -6.20 3.21 -1.18
CA ALA A 30 -4.84 3.32 -0.68
C ALA A 30 -4.79 3.47 0.85
N ARG A 31 -5.66 4.31 1.45
CA ARG A 31 -5.79 4.42 2.91
C ARG A 31 -6.15 3.08 3.56
N GLY A 32 -7.10 2.35 2.96
CA GLY A 32 -7.49 1.02 3.42
C GLY A 32 -6.33 0.03 3.36
N ILE A 33 -5.65 -0.05 2.22
CA ILE A 33 -4.54 -0.99 2.00
C ILE A 33 -3.37 -0.68 2.95
N LEU A 34 -3.02 0.60 3.14
CA LEU A 34 -1.95 1.00 4.07
C LEU A 34 -2.26 0.60 5.52
N ARG A 35 -3.52 0.69 5.97
CA ARG A 35 -3.93 0.19 7.28
C ARG A 35 -3.77 -1.32 7.42
N LEU A 36 -4.06 -2.09 6.36
CA LEU A 36 -3.84 -3.53 6.37
C LEU A 36 -2.33 -3.86 6.40
N ILE A 37 -1.50 -3.17 5.61
CA ILE A 37 -0.03 -3.31 5.65
C ILE A 37 0.52 -3.01 7.05
N GLU A 38 -0.01 -2.00 7.73
CA GLU A 38 0.37 -1.65 9.10
C GLU A 38 0.01 -2.76 10.11
N ALA A 39 -1.17 -3.37 9.98
CA ALA A 39 -1.53 -4.55 10.76
C ALA A 39 -0.59 -5.74 10.47
N GLU A 40 -0.20 -5.94 9.20
CA GLU A 40 0.75 -6.98 8.79
C GLU A 40 2.15 -6.77 9.39
N LEU A 41 2.61 -5.52 9.44
CA LEU A 41 3.87 -5.17 10.09
C LEU A 41 3.85 -5.48 11.59
N ARG A 42 2.75 -5.16 12.28
CA ARG A 42 2.60 -5.47 13.70
C ARG A 42 2.58 -6.97 13.99
N ARG A 43 1.90 -7.77 13.14
CA ARG A 43 1.84 -9.24 13.31
C ARG A 43 3.04 -10.01 12.75
N GLY A 44 3.87 -9.36 11.93
CA GLY A 44 5.10 -9.94 11.36
C GLY A 44 4.92 -10.86 10.13
N TRP A 45 3.69 -11.01 9.60
CA TRP A 45 3.40 -11.86 8.45
C TRP A 45 2.26 -11.32 7.57
N THR A 46 2.22 -11.80 6.32
CA THR A 46 1.25 -11.42 5.27
C THR A 46 1.00 -12.57 4.30
N TYR A 47 0.06 -12.42 3.38
CA TYR A 47 -0.14 -13.30 2.23
C TYR A 47 0.68 -12.90 0.99
N ASP A 48 1.10 -13.87 0.18
CA ASP A 48 1.57 -13.66 -1.20
C ASP A 48 0.42 -13.69 -2.22
N ARG A 49 0.73 -13.70 -3.53
CA ARG A 49 -0.28 -13.72 -4.60
C ARG A 49 -0.96 -15.08 -4.79
N GLN A 50 -0.55 -16.09 -4.05
CA GLN A 50 -1.17 -17.42 -3.98
C GLN A 50 -1.90 -17.60 -2.64
N CYS A 51 -2.05 -16.53 -1.85
CA CYS A 51 -2.59 -16.55 -0.49
C CYS A 51 -1.83 -17.44 0.49
N ARG A 52 -0.54 -17.69 0.25
CA ARG A 52 0.34 -18.38 1.22
C ARG A 52 0.90 -17.37 2.22
N ARG A 53 1.02 -17.78 3.49
CA ARG A 53 1.64 -16.95 4.53
C ARG A 53 3.14 -16.80 4.26
N ILE A 54 3.62 -15.57 4.27
CA ILE A 54 5.01 -15.17 4.13
C ILE A 54 5.35 -14.13 5.21
N ARG A 55 6.64 -13.97 5.51
CA ARG A 55 7.10 -12.95 6.46
C ARG A 55 6.82 -11.54 5.94
N MET A 56 6.24 -10.68 6.77
CA MET A 56 6.12 -9.25 6.48
C MET A 56 7.37 -8.54 7.01
N THR A 57 8.26 -8.15 6.12
CA THR A 57 9.45 -7.36 6.45
C THR A 57 9.22 -5.87 6.17
N PRO A 58 9.93 -4.96 6.84
CA PRO A 58 9.88 -3.53 6.50
C PRO A 58 10.13 -3.25 5.02
N THR A 59 11.07 -3.98 4.41
CA THR A 59 11.37 -3.89 2.98
C THR A 59 10.18 -4.31 2.10
N LEU A 60 9.48 -5.39 2.46
CA LEU A 60 8.29 -5.84 1.73
C LEU A 60 7.14 -4.85 1.88
N ALA A 61 6.90 -4.36 3.10
CA ALA A 61 5.87 -3.36 3.37
C ALA A 61 6.10 -2.07 2.56
N LYS A 62 7.34 -1.57 2.55
CA LYS A 62 7.74 -0.42 1.72
C LYS A 62 7.49 -0.66 0.23
N LYS A 63 7.90 -1.82 -0.29
CA LYS A 63 7.66 -2.17 -1.71
C LYS A 63 6.16 -2.18 -2.04
N ARG A 64 5.33 -2.74 -1.17
CA ARG A 64 3.86 -2.78 -1.37
C ARG A 64 3.23 -1.40 -1.29
N ALA A 65 3.62 -0.58 -0.33
CA ALA A 65 3.14 0.79 -0.19
C ALA A 65 3.48 1.63 -1.42
N VAL A 66 4.74 1.62 -1.88
CA VAL A 66 5.16 2.36 -3.09
C VAL A 66 4.43 1.87 -4.35
N TYR A 67 4.16 0.56 -4.46
CA TYR A 67 3.46 0.01 -5.61
C TYR A 67 2.03 0.54 -5.76
N LEU A 68 1.41 1.05 -4.68
CA LEU A 68 0.09 1.69 -4.75
C LEU A 68 0.09 2.91 -5.67
N ILE A 69 1.19 3.67 -5.74
CA ILE A 69 1.32 4.84 -6.62
C ILE A 69 1.26 4.41 -8.09
N ALA A 70 1.99 3.34 -8.43
CA ALA A 70 1.99 2.79 -9.77
C ALA A 70 0.61 2.25 -10.16
N LEU A 71 -0.06 1.56 -9.23
CA LEU A 71 -1.42 1.06 -9.45
C LEU A 71 -2.41 2.22 -9.61
N ALA A 72 -2.31 3.27 -8.81
CA ALA A 72 -3.17 4.45 -8.93
C ALA A 72 -3.00 5.13 -10.29
N LYS A 73 -1.76 5.33 -10.73
CA LYS A 73 -1.47 5.87 -12.07
C LYS A 73 -2.10 5.02 -13.16
N LYS A 74 -1.96 3.69 -13.06
CA LYS A 74 -2.53 2.74 -14.03
C LYS A 74 -4.06 2.75 -14.06
N HIS A 75 -4.70 2.79 -12.89
CA HIS A 75 -6.14 2.61 -12.77
C HIS A 75 -6.95 3.92 -12.90
N ARG A 76 -6.35 5.05 -12.51
CA ARG A 76 -7.07 6.32 -12.29
C ARG A 76 -6.33 7.55 -12.87
N GLY A 77 -5.12 7.39 -13.40
CA GLY A 77 -4.35 8.46 -14.03
C GLY A 77 -3.43 9.23 -13.07
N ALA A 78 -2.76 10.26 -13.60
CA ALA A 78 -1.67 10.97 -12.91
C ALA A 78 -2.16 11.73 -11.65
N ALA A 79 -3.27 12.46 -11.75
CA ALA A 79 -3.80 13.25 -10.64
C ALA A 79 -4.17 12.39 -9.41
N GLU A 80 -4.72 11.19 -9.63
CA GLU A 80 -4.97 10.25 -8.52
C GLU A 80 -3.67 9.66 -7.97
N ALA A 81 -2.70 9.38 -8.84
CA ALA A 81 -1.40 8.87 -8.43
C ALA A 81 -0.67 9.85 -7.51
N GLU A 82 -0.78 11.15 -7.75
CA GLU A 82 -0.24 12.20 -6.88
C GLU A 82 -0.88 12.18 -5.49
N ARG A 83 -2.23 12.15 -5.42
CA ARG A 83 -2.95 12.00 -4.13
C ARG A 83 -2.53 10.74 -3.38
N VAL A 84 -2.37 9.63 -4.09
CA VAL A 84 -1.92 8.36 -3.48
C VAL A 84 -0.45 8.45 -3.04
N ALA A 85 0.39 9.17 -3.77
CA ALA A 85 1.79 9.38 -3.41
C ALA A 85 1.93 10.12 -2.08
N GLU A 86 1.14 11.17 -1.85
CA GLU A 86 1.11 11.90 -0.57
C GLU A 86 0.79 10.95 0.61
N LEU A 87 -0.23 10.11 0.46
CA LEU A 87 -0.62 9.13 1.48
C LEU A 87 0.48 8.11 1.75
N VAL A 88 1.09 7.59 0.69
CA VAL A 88 2.17 6.59 0.78
C VAL A 88 3.41 7.20 1.42
N TYR A 89 3.83 8.39 1.01
CA TYR A 89 5.00 9.05 1.58
C TYR A 89 4.79 9.44 3.04
N GLY A 90 3.61 9.97 3.39
CA GLY A 90 3.28 10.23 4.79
C GLY A 90 3.28 8.96 5.64
N TRP A 91 2.78 7.83 5.11
CA TRP A 91 2.84 6.55 5.80
C TRP A 91 4.28 6.04 5.97
N LEU A 92 5.12 6.14 4.93
CA LEU A 92 6.53 5.75 4.98
C LEU A 92 7.32 6.62 5.96
N GLU A 93 7.02 7.90 6.05
CA GLU A 93 7.63 8.82 7.00
C GLU A 93 7.31 8.44 8.45
N ARG A 94 6.03 8.21 8.77
CA ARG A 94 5.61 7.77 10.12
C ARG A 94 6.28 6.47 10.56
N HIS A 95 6.58 5.58 9.61
CA HIS A 95 7.25 4.31 9.87
C HIS A 95 8.77 4.37 9.74
N ARG A 96 9.38 5.56 9.57
CA ARG A 96 10.82 5.76 9.37
C ARG A 96 11.40 4.96 8.19
N MET A 97 10.59 4.70 7.17
CA MET A 97 10.94 3.93 5.96
C MET A 97 11.26 4.82 4.75
N LEU A 98 11.06 6.14 4.88
CA LEU A 98 11.40 7.12 3.84
C LEU A 98 12.90 7.43 3.88
N SER A 99 13.58 7.34 2.74
CA SER A 99 15.01 7.72 2.68
C SER A 99 15.15 9.24 2.67
N ASN A 100 16.26 9.74 3.23
CA ASN A 100 16.55 11.18 3.24
C ASN A 100 16.59 11.79 1.83
N ALA A 101 17.07 11.04 0.83
CA ALA A 101 17.06 11.49 -0.57
C ALA A 101 15.64 11.70 -1.11
N VAL A 102 14.73 10.76 -0.84
CA VAL A 102 13.33 10.87 -1.28
C VAL A 102 12.63 12.01 -0.52
N ARG A 103 12.86 12.13 0.78
CA ARG A 103 12.34 13.24 1.59
C ARG A 103 12.76 14.61 1.02
N ARG A 104 14.03 14.78 0.67
CA ARG A 104 14.53 16.02 0.03
C ARG A 104 13.86 16.29 -1.32
N LYS A 105 13.70 15.27 -2.16
CA LYS A 105 13.04 15.41 -3.47
C LYS A 105 11.59 15.87 -3.33
N ILE A 106 10.84 15.32 -2.38
CA ILE A 106 9.45 15.71 -2.12
C ILE A 106 9.39 17.17 -1.64
N ALA A 107 10.25 17.55 -0.69
CA ALA A 107 10.29 18.92 -0.16
C ALA A 107 10.60 19.98 -1.24
N LEU A 108 11.38 19.62 -2.25
CA LEU A 108 11.69 20.51 -3.39
C LEU A 108 10.53 20.62 -4.39
N ALA A 109 9.70 19.59 -4.53
CA ALA A 109 8.57 19.58 -5.45
C ALA A 109 7.30 20.27 -4.89
N ALA A 110 7.27 20.55 -3.59
CA ALA A 110 6.18 21.24 -2.90
C ALA A 110 6.39 22.76 -2.76
N ARG A 111 7.45 23.30 -3.39
CA ARG A 111 7.75 24.73 -3.51
C ARG A 111 7.35 25.22 -4.90
#